data_AF-A0A2V7D9J8-F1
#
_entry.id   AF-A0A2V7D9J8-F1
#
_cell.length_a   1.000
_cell.length_b   1.000
_cell.length_c   1.000
_cell.angle_alpha   90.00
_cell.angle_beta   90.00
_cell.angle_gamma   90.00
#
_symmetry.space_group_name_H-M   'P 1'
#
loop_
_entity.id
_entity.type
_entity.pdbx_description
1 polymer ?
#
loop_
_entity_poly.entity_id
_entity_poly.type
_entity_poly.pdbx_seq_one_letter_code
_entity_poly.pdbx_strand_id
1 'polypeptide(L)'
;MGWTRVAVLILAFTIAHVGVAVAGPVTVRYAEGVTRAFPTLRSTDNEKLAQGDLTQVVRGDRVESRLVFRFKDGSLYDETVVFSQQDTFTLVSYHIVQRGPSFPEMLDASMDRTTGRYVVHYRADEDSPEELVQGKIDIPEDAYNGMLGLIVKNLLPRGPDTVSIVAFTPKPRVVKLQVLPVAEDRVVVSDSPMQAVRWHIRPQLGLLASLLITDIPDVRLWILPGEAPAFLRAEGPLYFMGPIWRIEPY
;
A
#
# COMPACT_ATOMS: atom_id res chain seq x y z
N MET A 1 -5.71 61.28 -42.74
CA MET A 1 -5.96 59.86 -43.05
C MET A 1 -4.59 59.19 -43.06
N GLY A 2 -4.09 58.54 -42.02
CA GLY A 2 -4.69 57.49 -41.20
C GLY A 2 -3.94 56.20 -41.52
N TRP A 3 -2.77 55.99 -40.89
CA TRP A 3 -2.00 54.75 -41.01
C TRP A 3 -1.98 54.06 -39.65
N THR A 4 -2.72 52.95 -39.59
CA THR A 4 -2.91 52.06 -38.44
C THR A 4 -1.60 51.34 -38.10
N ARG A 5 -1.17 51.44 -36.83
CA ARG A 5 -0.13 50.57 -36.27
C ARG A 5 -0.78 49.28 -35.79
N VAL A 6 -0.46 48.16 -36.45
CA VAL A 6 -0.81 46.82 -35.95
C VAL A 6 0.24 46.42 -34.93
N ALA A 7 -0.18 46.27 -33.66
CA ALA A 7 0.65 45.67 -32.62
C ALA A 7 0.37 44.16 -32.61
N VAL A 8 1.41 43.37 -32.88
CA VAL A 8 1.37 41.90 -32.75
C VAL A 8 1.68 41.56 -31.29
N LEU A 9 0.68 41.08 -30.56
CA LEU A 9 0.85 40.47 -29.24
C LEU A 9 1.28 39.01 -29.43
N ILE A 10 2.54 38.71 -29.12
CA ILE A 10 3.03 37.33 -29.03
C ILE A 10 2.64 36.81 -27.64
N LEU A 11 1.65 35.92 -27.61
CA LEU A 11 1.28 35.17 -26.41
C LEU A 11 2.27 34.02 -26.24
N ALA A 12 3.25 34.18 -25.35
CA ALA A 12 4.16 33.12 -24.97
C ALA A 12 3.42 32.10 -24.09
N PHE A 13 3.10 30.93 -24.65
CA PHE A 13 2.61 29.79 -23.88
C PHE A 13 3.77 29.17 -23.10
N THR A 14 3.87 29.49 -21.80
CA THR A 14 4.73 28.73 -20.89
C THR A 14 4.11 27.34 -20.70
N ILE A 15 4.69 26.33 -21.38
CA ILE A 15 4.39 24.92 -21.10
C ILE A 15 4.95 24.63 -19.71
N ALA A 16 4.08 24.66 -18.70
CA ALA A 16 4.38 24.12 -17.38
C ALA A 16 4.71 22.64 -17.56
N HIS A 17 5.97 22.27 -17.38
CA HIS A 17 6.38 20.88 -17.34
C HIS A 17 5.76 20.25 -16.09
N VAL A 18 4.65 19.54 -16.27
CA VAL A 18 4.18 18.57 -15.28
C VAL A 18 5.24 17.48 -15.28
N GLY A 19 6.16 17.54 -14.29
CA GLY A 19 7.18 16.51 -14.11
C GLY A 19 6.50 15.16 -14.01
N VAL A 20 6.87 14.23 -14.89
CA VAL A 20 6.50 12.83 -14.73
C VAL A 20 7.22 12.36 -13.46
N ALA A 21 6.45 12.03 -12.42
CA ALA A 21 7.00 11.47 -11.20
C ALA A 21 7.77 10.19 -11.57
N VAL A 22 9.09 10.22 -11.37
CA VAL A 22 9.95 9.08 -11.64
C VAL A 22 9.78 8.12 -10.48
N ALA A 23 9.32 6.89 -10.77
CA ALA A 23 9.30 5.81 -9.80
C ALA A 23 10.73 5.53 -9.32
N GLY A 24 10.97 5.63 -8.02
CA GLY A 24 12.29 5.47 -7.43
C GLY A 24 12.17 5.10 -5.95
N PRO A 25 13.25 4.55 -5.35
CA PRO A 25 13.23 4.15 -3.95
C PRO A 25 12.94 5.34 -3.03
N VAL A 26 12.12 5.09 -2.01
CA VAL A 26 11.72 6.11 -1.03
C VAL A 26 12.81 6.25 0.04
N THR A 27 13.36 7.45 0.14
CA THR A 27 14.32 7.82 1.19
C THR A 27 13.70 7.71 2.57
N VAL A 28 14.48 7.22 3.53
CA VAL A 28 14.11 7.17 4.94
C VAL A 28 14.17 8.59 5.51
N ARG A 29 13.01 9.21 5.72
CA ARG A 29 12.86 10.47 6.46
C ARG A 29 12.54 10.22 7.93
N TYR A 30 11.76 9.18 8.17
CA TYR A 30 11.29 8.74 9.48
C TYR A 30 11.59 7.25 9.59
N ALA A 31 12.66 6.91 10.31
CA ALA A 31 13.00 5.53 10.61
C ALA A 31 11.96 4.92 11.56
N GLU A 32 11.58 3.68 11.32
CA GLU A 32 10.70 2.91 12.19
C GLU A 32 11.45 2.45 13.45
N GLY A 33 10.79 2.59 14.60
CA GLY A 33 11.23 2.07 15.88
C GLY A 33 10.56 0.74 16.25
N VAL A 34 10.91 0.22 17.42
CA VAL A 34 10.21 -0.93 18.00
C VAL A 34 8.77 -0.51 18.30
N THR A 35 7.81 -1.25 17.76
CA THR A 35 6.38 -0.94 17.90
C THR A 35 5.62 -2.20 18.24
N ARG A 36 4.66 -2.08 19.15
CA ARG A 36 3.57 -3.04 19.27
C ARG A 36 2.24 -2.29 19.30
N ALA A 37 1.33 -2.69 18.42
CA ALA A 37 0.02 -2.07 18.30
C ALA A 37 -1.06 -3.14 18.11
N PHE A 38 -2.31 -2.78 18.39
CA PHE A 38 -3.44 -3.70 18.35
C PHE A 38 -4.53 -3.12 17.45
N PRO A 39 -4.29 -3.06 16.13
CA PRO A 39 -5.24 -2.40 15.23
C PRO A 39 -6.58 -3.13 15.18
N THR A 40 -7.68 -2.40 15.07
CA THR A 40 -9.00 -2.99 14.87
C THR A 40 -9.34 -2.99 13.37
N LEU A 41 -9.82 -4.13 12.86
CA LEU A 41 -10.36 -4.26 11.50
C LEU A 41 -11.89 -4.19 11.56
N ARG A 42 -12.50 -3.35 10.73
CA ARG A 42 -13.95 -3.14 10.66
C ARG A 42 -14.50 -3.19 9.23
N SER A 43 -15.79 -3.49 9.12
CA SER A 43 -16.55 -3.25 7.89
C SER A 43 -16.81 -1.74 7.70
N THR A 44 -17.28 -1.35 6.51
CA THR A 44 -17.75 0.01 6.24
C THR A 44 -18.93 0.42 7.13
N ASP A 45 -19.72 -0.56 7.58
CA ASP A 45 -20.86 -0.38 8.50
C ASP A 45 -20.44 -0.38 9.97
N ASN A 46 -19.13 -0.22 10.24
CA ASN A 46 -18.54 -0.11 11.57
C ASN A 46 -18.55 -1.41 12.41
N GLU A 47 -18.93 -2.54 11.82
CA GLU A 47 -18.85 -3.84 12.50
C GLU A 47 -17.38 -4.22 12.73
N LYS A 48 -17.01 -4.59 13.96
CA LYS A 48 -15.67 -5.14 14.24
C LYS A 48 -15.56 -6.55 13.65
N LEU A 49 -14.63 -6.75 12.72
CA LEU A 49 -14.38 -8.03 12.05
C LEU A 49 -13.24 -8.81 12.71
N ALA A 50 -12.17 -8.11 13.12
CA ALA A 50 -11.00 -8.72 13.74
C ALA A 50 -10.35 -7.78 14.77
N GLN A 51 -9.63 -8.38 15.72
CA GLN A 51 -8.60 -7.69 16.49
C GLN A 51 -7.24 -8.07 15.90
N GLY A 52 -6.43 -7.06 15.60
CA GLY A 52 -5.08 -7.22 15.08
C GLY A 52 -4.03 -7.23 16.17
N ASP A 53 -2.88 -7.85 15.86
CA ASP A 53 -1.61 -7.72 16.59
C ASP A 53 -0.53 -7.33 15.56
N LEU A 54 -0.02 -6.11 15.70
CA LEU A 54 1.12 -5.60 14.94
C LEU A 54 2.35 -5.59 15.85
N THR A 55 3.41 -6.24 15.41
CA THR A 55 4.72 -6.19 16.07
C THR A 55 5.79 -5.76 15.07
N GLN A 56 6.61 -4.78 15.44
CA GLN A 56 7.80 -4.35 14.72
C GLN A 56 9.02 -4.46 15.63
N VAL A 57 10.01 -5.25 15.21
CA VAL A 57 11.28 -5.44 15.93
C VAL A 57 12.43 -4.95 15.07
N VAL A 58 13.28 -4.10 15.65
CA VAL A 58 14.44 -3.52 14.96
C VAL A 58 15.71 -4.28 15.34
N ARG A 59 16.52 -4.64 14.34
CA ARG A 59 17.83 -5.29 14.48
C ARG A 59 18.82 -4.62 13.53
N GLY A 60 19.61 -3.68 14.06
CA GLY A 60 20.49 -2.87 13.22
C GLY A 60 19.68 -1.97 12.28
N ASP A 61 19.97 -2.05 10.99
CA ASP A 61 19.24 -1.34 9.93
C ASP A 61 17.99 -2.09 9.45
N ARG A 62 17.73 -3.30 9.95
CA ARG A 62 16.59 -4.14 9.54
C ARG A 62 15.45 -4.05 10.52
N VAL A 63 14.24 -4.10 9.99
CA VAL A 63 12.99 -4.17 10.74
C VAL A 63 12.21 -5.38 10.27
N GLU A 64 11.81 -6.23 11.21
CA GLU A 64 10.81 -7.26 10.98
C GLU A 64 9.47 -6.75 11.48
N SER A 65 8.49 -6.64 10.59
CA SER A 65 7.12 -6.23 10.88
C SER A 65 6.19 -7.41 10.63
N ARG A 66 5.34 -7.73 11.62
CA ARG A 66 4.31 -8.76 11.49
C ARG A 66 2.95 -8.22 11.90
N LEU A 67 1.97 -8.33 11.01
CA LEU A 67 0.59 -7.96 11.24
C LEU A 67 -0.30 -9.20 11.13
N VAL A 68 -1.00 -9.52 12.21
CA VAL A 68 -1.94 -10.64 12.25
C VAL A 68 -3.34 -10.12 12.55
N PHE A 69 -4.30 -10.39 11.67
CA PHE A 69 -5.73 -10.28 11.99
C PHE A 69 -6.34 -11.67 12.14
N ARG A 70 -6.94 -11.92 13.31
CA ARG A 70 -7.78 -13.10 13.56
C ARG A 70 -9.23 -12.66 13.50
N PHE A 71 -9.91 -13.08 12.45
CA PHE A 71 -11.29 -12.70 12.18
C PHE A 71 -12.25 -13.48 13.10
N LYS A 72 -13.40 -12.88 13.40
CA LYS A 72 -14.46 -13.52 14.20
C LYS A 72 -15.01 -14.79 13.57
N ASP A 73 -14.99 -14.88 12.24
CA ASP A 73 -15.46 -16.04 11.47
C ASP A 73 -14.41 -17.19 11.40
N GLY A 74 -13.25 -17.02 12.06
CA GLY A 74 -12.15 -17.99 12.03
C GLY A 74 -11.12 -17.76 10.92
N SER A 75 -11.30 -16.75 10.07
CA SER A 75 -10.33 -16.40 9.03
C SER A 75 -9.03 -15.82 9.61
N LEU A 76 -7.97 -15.92 8.82
CA LEU A 76 -6.63 -15.46 9.16
C LEU A 76 -6.06 -14.59 8.05
N TYR A 77 -5.56 -13.43 8.43
CA TYR A 77 -4.57 -12.66 7.69
C TYR A 77 -3.31 -12.59 8.53
N ASP A 78 -2.18 -13.06 8.02
CA ASP A 78 -0.88 -13.04 8.71
C ASP A 78 0.18 -12.58 7.70
N GLU A 79 0.61 -11.33 7.81
CA GLU A 79 1.59 -10.72 6.92
C GLU A 79 2.87 -10.45 7.71
N THR A 80 4.00 -10.95 7.22
CA THR A 80 5.34 -10.68 7.75
C THR A 80 6.21 -10.06 6.66
N VAL A 81 6.82 -8.93 6.96
CA VAL A 81 7.77 -8.25 6.08
C VAL A 81 9.06 -7.94 6.83
N VAL A 82 10.20 -8.24 6.19
CA VAL A 82 11.50 -7.75 6.63
C VAL A 82 11.96 -6.69 5.65
N PHE A 83 12.38 -5.54 6.15
CA PHE A 83 12.91 -4.45 5.32
C PHE A 83 14.14 -3.80 5.95
N SER A 84 15.01 -3.21 5.12
CA SER A 84 16.07 -2.31 5.56
C SER A 84 15.60 -0.86 5.51
N GLN A 85 16.12 -0.06 6.44
CA GLN A 85 15.90 1.38 6.56
C GLN A 85 17.22 2.16 6.70
N GLN A 86 18.29 1.68 6.06
CA GLN A 86 19.62 2.30 6.17
C GLN A 86 19.71 3.69 5.50
N ASP A 87 19.09 3.86 4.32
CA ASP A 87 19.08 5.13 3.56
C ASP A 87 17.76 5.28 2.78
N THR A 88 17.39 4.23 2.06
CA THR A 88 16.09 4.07 1.41
C THR A 88 15.39 2.84 1.97
N PHE A 89 14.08 2.89 2.08
CA PHE A 89 13.32 1.69 2.41
C PHE A 89 13.54 0.63 1.34
N THR A 90 13.86 -0.57 1.79
CA THR A 90 14.18 -1.69 0.91
C THR A 90 13.52 -2.94 1.46
N LEU A 91 12.58 -3.51 0.71
CA LEU A 91 12.04 -4.85 1.01
C LEU A 91 13.19 -5.87 1.03
N VAL A 92 13.21 -6.79 1.98
CA VAL A 92 14.22 -7.86 2.08
C VAL A 92 13.56 -9.21 1.86
N SER A 93 12.50 -9.47 2.61
CA SER A 93 11.67 -10.67 2.46
C SER A 93 10.22 -10.36 2.81
N TYR A 94 9.32 -11.19 2.29
CA TYR A 94 7.89 -11.05 2.50
C TYR A 94 7.25 -12.43 2.61
N HIS A 95 6.28 -12.56 3.51
CA HIS A 95 5.44 -13.73 3.68
C HIS A 95 4.02 -13.28 4.01
N ILE A 96 3.02 -13.90 3.39
CA ILE A 96 1.61 -13.65 3.70
C ILE A 96 0.83 -14.95 3.71
N VAL A 97 -0.06 -15.09 4.69
CA VAL A 97 -1.07 -16.15 4.76
C VAL A 97 -2.46 -15.52 4.81
N GLN A 98 -3.34 -15.97 3.92
CA GLN A 98 -4.76 -15.62 3.85
C GLN A 98 -5.57 -16.91 3.74
N ARG A 99 -6.53 -17.11 4.65
CA ARG A 99 -7.39 -18.30 4.63
C ARG A 99 -8.65 -18.12 5.48
N GLY A 100 -9.67 -18.92 5.19
CA GLY A 100 -10.94 -18.95 5.91
C GLY A 100 -12.03 -18.12 5.24
N PRO A 101 -13.25 -18.09 5.80
CA PRO A 101 -14.45 -17.58 5.10
C PRO A 101 -14.39 -16.14 4.56
N SER A 102 -13.56 -15.28 5.15
CA SER A 102 -13.35 -13.90 4.69
C SER A 102 -12.42 -13.79 3.46
N PHE A 103 -11.79 -14.88 3.04
CA PHE A 103 -10.90 -14.94 1.87
C PHE A 103 -11.42 -16.01 0.90
N PRO A 104 -11.77 -15.66 -0.34
CA PRO A 104 -12.32 -16.62 -1.31
C PRO A 104 -11.31 -17.71 -1.66
N GLU A 105 -10.02 -17.34 -1.70
CA GLU A 105 -8.90 -18.20 -2.02
C GLU A 105 -8.03 -18.40 -0.77
N MET A 106 -7.45 -19.59 -0.61
CA MET A 106 -6.35 -19.80 0.33
C MET A 106 -5.03 -19.41 -0.34
N LEU A 107 -4.25 -18.58 0.34
CA LEU A 107 -2.95 -18.13 -0.12
C LEU A 107 -1.93 -18.24 1.01
N ASP A 108 -0.83 -18.92 0.76
CA ASP A 108 0.41 -18.83 1.55
C ASP A 108 1.55 -18.54 0.58
N ALA A 109 2.03 -17.31 0.60
CA ALA A 109 2.98 -16.80 -0.39
C ALA A 109 4.19 -16.17 0.28
N SER A 110 5.38 -16.50 -0.22
CA SER A 110 6.64 -15.91 0.23
C SER A 110 7.52 -15.47 -0.94
N MET A 111 8.35 -14.47 -0.70
CA MET A 111 9.42 -14.06 -1.61
C MET A 111 10.65 -13.54 -0.87
N ASP A 112 11.81 -13.77 -1.47
CA ASP A 112 13.12 -13.28 -1.00
C ASP A 112 13.75 -12.39 -2.07
N ARG A 113 14.12 -11.16 -1.69
CA ARG A 113 14.67 -10.18 -2.65
C ARG A 113 16.05 -10.58 -3.17
N THR A 114 16.90 -11.13 -2.31
CA THR A 114 18.29 -11.45 -2.65
C THR A 114 18.36 -12.48 -3.78
N THR A 115 17.52 -13.49 -3.72
CA THR A 115 17.49 -14.61 -4.67
C THR A 115 16.44 -14.42 -5.77
N GLY A 116 15.49 -13.49 -5.58
CA GLY A 116 14.30 -13.30 -6.40
C GLY A 116 13.33 -14.47 -6.33
N ARG A 117 13.56 -15.47 -5.45
CA ARG A 117 12.75 -16.68 -5.39
C ARG A 117 11.42 -16.39 -4.71
N TYR A 118 10.37 -17.01 -5.22
CA TYR A 118 9.05 -17.02 -4.60
C TYR A 118 8.51 -18.45 -4.51
N VAL A 119 7.64 -18.67 -3.53
CA VAL A 119 6.84 -19.88 -3.36
C VAL A 119 5.42 -19.45 -3.00
N VAL A 120 4.44 -20.05 -3.65
CA VAL A 120 3.02 -19.81 -3.42
C VAL A 120 2.31 -21.15 -3.29
N HIS A 121 1.76 -21.42 -2.13
CA HIS A 121 0.73 -22.43 -1.93
C HIS A 121 -0.62 -21.74 -2.09
N TYR A 122 -1.45 -22.27 -2.97
CA TYR A 122 -2.69 -21.65 -3.38
C TYR A 122 -3.81 -22.69 -3.43
N ARG A 123 -5.03 -22.28 -3.08
CA ARG A 123 -6.24 -23.06 -3.33
C ARG A 123 -7.38 -22.12 -3.70
N ALA A 124 -8.03 -22.36 -4.84
CA ALA A 124 -9.05 -21.46 -5.38
C ALA A 124 -10.34 -21.41 -4.55
N ASP A 125 -10.76 -22.55 -3.99
CA ASP A 125 -11.91 -22.70 -3.10
C ASP A 125 -11.74 -23.97 -2.23
N GLU A 126 -12.74 -24.37 -1.44
CA GLU A 126 -12.61 -25.55 -0.56
C GLU A 126 -12.55 -26.89 -1.29
N ASP A 127 -13.11 -26.97 -2.50
CA ASP A 127 -13.19 -28.21 -3.31
C ASP A 127 -12.03 -28.34 -4.29
N SER A 128 -11.28 -27.27 -4.51
CA SER A 128 -10.13 -27.22 -5.41
C SER A 128 -8.89 -27.90 -4.82
N PRO A 129 -8.05 -28.55 -5.64
CA PRO A 129 -6.76 -29.05 -5.16
C PRO A 129 -5.83 -27.91 -4.75
N GLU A 130 -4.96 -28.16 -3.78
CA GLU A 130 -3.86 -27.23 -3.48
C GLU A 130 -2.82 -27.25 -4.59
N GLU A 131 -2.39 -26.07 -5.02
CA GLU A 131 -1.38 -25.86 -6.04
C GLU A 131 -0.12 -25.25 -5.44
N LEU A 132 1.04 -25.71 -5.92
CA LEU A 132 2.34 -25.15 -5.60
C LEU A 132 2.90 -24.43 -6.83
N VAL A 133 3.03 -23.11 -6.74
CA VAL A 133 3.66 -22.27 -7.77
C VAL A 133 4.96 -21.71 -7.22
N GLN A 134 6.07 -22.00 -7.88
CA GLN A 134 7.39 -21.54 -7.46
C GLN A 134 8.20 -21.04 -8.66
N GLY A 135 9.11 -20.12 -8.41
CA GLY A 135 9.90 -19.55 -9.49
C GLY A 135 10.81 -18.42 -9.02
N LYS A 136 11.10 -17.54 -9.97
CA LYS A 136 11.81 -16.28 -9.73
C LYS A 136 11.03 -15.12 -10.30
N ILE A 137 11.15 -13.97 -9.66
CA ILE A 137 10.61 -12.69 -10.11
C ILE A 137 11.65 -11.60 -9.85
N ASP A 138 11.78 -10.69 -10.80
CA ASP A 138 12.58 -9.47 -10.62
C ASP A 138 11.78 -8.52 -9.74
N ILE A 139 12.31 -8.24 -8.54
CA ILE A 139 11.66 -7.39 -7.55
C ILE A 139 12.20 -5.96 -7.72
N PRO A 140 11.35 -4.98 -8.09
CA PRO A 140 11.77 -3.59 -8.24
C PRO A 140 12.39 -3.00 -6.98
N GLU A 141 13.21 -1.97 -7.16
CA GLU A 141 13.82 -1.30 -6.01
C GLU A 141 12.78 -0.62 -5.11
N ASP A 142 11.66 -0.19 -5.70
CA ASP A 142 10.52 0.48 -5.09
C ASP A 142 9.36 -0.46 -4.75
N ALA A 143 9.62 -1.78 -4.62
CA ALA A 143 8.62 -2.76 -4.20
C ALA A 143 8.41 -2.74 -2.67
N TYR A 144 7.17 -2.51 -2.21
CA TYR A 144 6.86 -2.19 -0.81
C TYR A 144 5.69 -3.00 -0.21
N ASN A 145 5.60 -4.29 -0.54
CA ASN A 145 4.65 -5.21 0.11
C ASN A 145 4.72 -5.12 1.64
N GLY A 146 3.58 -5.03 2.33
CA GLY A 146 3.49 -4.85 3.78
C GLY A 146 4.00 -3.50 4.32
N MET A 147 4.43 -2.58 3.46
CA MET A 147 5.11 -1.33 3.86
C MET A 147 4.36 -0.06 3.40
N LEU A 148 3.20 -0.15 2.74
CA LEU A 148 2.55 1.05 2.18
C LEU A 148 2.26 2.14 3.23
N GLY A 149 1.83 1.76 4.43
CA GLY A 149 1.61 2.72 5.53
C GLY A 149 2.86 3.49 5.92
N LEU A 150 4.02 2.81 6.02
CA LEU A 150 5.29 3.47 6.34
C LEU A 150 5.85 4.29 5.17
N ILE A 151 5.59 3.84 3.93
CA ILE A 151 6.06 4.54 2.75
C ILE A 151 5.34 5.87 2.63
N VAL A 152 4.02 5.90 2.80
CA VAL A 152 3.24 7.14 2.72
C VAL A 152 3.64 8.14 3.80
N LYS A 153 4.03 7.70 5.01
CA LYS A 153 4.61 8.58 6.05
C LYS A 153 5.87 9.33 5.58
N ASN A 154 6.61 8.77 4.63
CA ASN A 154 7.90 9.27 4.16
C ASN A 154 7.81 10.05 2.83
N LEU A 155 6.64 10.09 2.18
CA LEU A 155 6.40 10.89 0.99
C LEU A 155 6.05 12.34 1.37
N LEU A 156 6.42 13.28 0.48
CA LEU A 156 6.04 14.68 0.64
C LEU A 156 4.66 14.89 0.00
N PRO A 157 3.69 15.56 0.66
CA PRO A 157 2.36 15.78 0.11
C PRO A 157 2.35 16.90 -0.95
N ARG A 158 3.20 16.80 -1.98
CA ARG A 158 3.42 17.84 -3.00
C ARG A 158 2.95 17.44 -4.40
N GLY A 159 2.54 16.19 -4.60
CA GLY A 159 2.09 15.68 -5.88
C GLY A 159 1.94 14.16 -5.86
N PRO A 160 1.60 13.55 -7.01
CA PRO A 160 1.55 12.10 -7.15
C PRO A 160 2.97 11.51 -7.14
N ASP A 161 3.12 10.39 -6.44
CA ASP A 161 4.28 9.50 -6.49
C ASP A 161 3.88 8.16 -7.14
N THR A 162 4.88 7.35 -7.49
CA THR A 162 4.66 5.98 -7.97
C THR A 162 5.61 5.04 -7.24
N VAL A 163 5.06 3.91 -6.77
CA VAL A 163 5.81 2.81 -6.16
C VAL A 163 5.33 1.48 -6.74
N SER A 164 5.98 0.37 -6.38
CA SER A 164 5.60 -0.96 -6.84
C SER A 164 5.18 -1.87 -5.67
N ILE A 165 4.42 -2.91 -5.98
CA ILE A 165 4.25 -4.10 -5.15
C ILE A 165 4.34 -5.35 -6.03
N VAL A 166 4.60 -6.50 -5.42
CA VAL A 166 4.42 -7.81 -6.05
C VAL A 166 3.07 -8.36 -5.61
N ALA A 167 2.11 -8.44 -6.53
CA ALA A 167 0.81 -9.04 -6.28
C ALA A 167 0.85 -10.55 -6.57
N PHE A 168 0.33 -11.36 -5.64
CA PHE A 168 0.27 -12.81 -5.75
C PHE A 168 -1.11 -13.23 -6.29
N THR A 169 -1.19 -13.67 -7.55
CA THR A 169 -2.46 -14.07 -8.19
C THR A 169 -2.29 -15.26 -9.16
N PRO A 170 -2.42 -16.49 -8.67
CA PRO A 170 -1.43 -17.16 -7.83
C PRO A 170 0.03 -17.00 -8.32
N LYS A 171 0.27 -16.83 -9.64
CA LYS A 171 1.61 -16.47 -10.13
C LYS A 171 1.90 -14.99 -9.80
N PRO A 172 3.04 -14.66 -9.17
CA PRO A 172 3.34 -13.29 -8.80
C PRO A 172 3.58 -12.38 -10.01
N ARG A 173 3.19 -11.11 -9.89
CA ARG A 173 3.46 -10.06 -10.87
C ARG A 173 3.72 -8.72 -10.19
N VAL A 174 4.57 -7.91 -10.80
CA VAL A 174 4.80 -6.53 -10.36
C VAL A 174 3.60 -5.66 -10.77
N VAL A 175 3.08 -4.90 -9.82
CA VAL A 175 2.02 -3.91 -10.01
C VAL A 175 2.55 -2.55 -9.57
N LYS A 176 2.48 -1.56 -10.45
CA LYS A 176 2.76 -0.17 -10.10
C LYS A 176 1.55 0.45 -9.42
N LEU A 177 1.78 1.26 -8.41
CA LEU A 177 0.78 1.98 -7.64
C LEU A 177 1.04 3.47 -7.78
N GLN A 178 0.03 4.24 -8.18
CA GLN A 178 0.02 5.68 -7.97
C GLN A 178 -0.32 5.97 -6.51
N VAL A 179 0.45 6.84 -5.87
CA VAL A 179 0.22 7.30 -4.50
C VAL A 179 0.00 8.80 -4.56
N LEU A 180 -1.19 9.26 -4.17
CA LEU A 180 -1.59 10.67 -4.37
C LEU A 180 -2.17 11.25 -3.07
N PRO A 181 -1.65 12.38 -2.57
CA PRO A 181 -2.30 13.15 -1.52
C PRO A 181 -3.52 13.87 -2.14
N VAL A 182 -4.71 13.68 -1.59
CA VAL A 182 -5.96 14.17 -2.22
C VAL A 182 -6.70 15.23 -1.43
N ALA A 183 -6.57 15.24 -0.11
CA ALA A 183 -7.31 16.14 0.77
C ALA A 183 -6.69 16.18 2.17
N GLU A 184 -7.03 17.23 2.92
CA GLU A 184 -6.94 17.22 4.37
C GLU A 184 -8.30 16.88 4.96
N ASP A 185 -8.37 15.85 5.78
CA ASP A 185 -9.59 15.39 6.43
C ASP A 185 -9.46 15.48 7.95
N ARG A 186 -10.56 15.79 8.62
CA ARG A 186 -10.67 15.68 10.08
C ARG A 186 -11.03 14.24 10.46
N VAL A 187 -10.11 13.55 11.13
CA VAL A 187 -10.30 12.19 11.64
C VAL A 187 -10.47 12.25 13.16
N VAL A 188 -11.52 11.64 13.69
CA VAL A 188 -11.71 11.55 15.15
C VAL A 188 -10.94 10.35 15.67
N VAL A 189 -10.06 10.61 16.63
CA VAL A 189 -9.21 9.63 17.30
C VAL A 189 -9.62 9.62 18.77
N SER A 190 -10.22 8.51 19.21
CA SER A 190 -10.96 8.45 20.48
C SER A 190 -12.02 9.57 20.51
N ASP A 191 -11.76 10.68 21.19
CA ASP A 191 -12.66 11.86 21.26
C ASP A 191 -12.01 13.14 20.70
N SER A 192 -10.79 13.05 20.19
CA SER A 192 -10.01 14.20 19.73
C SER A 192 -9.96 14.27 18.21
N PRO A 193 -10.30 15.43 17.62
CA PRO A 193 -10.16 15.62 16.19
C PRO A 193 -8.69 15.81 15.79
N MET A 194 -8.24 15.05 14.81
CA MET A 194 -6.91 15.14 14.21
C MET A 194 -7.04 15.58 12.75
N GLN A 195 -6.22 16.55 12.33
CA GLN A 195 -6.17 16.98 10.93
C GLN A 195 -5.17 16.11 10.18
N ALA A 196 -5.64 15.22 9.32
CA ALA A 196 -4.82 14.24 8.62
C ALA A 196 -4.83 14.49 7.11
N VAL A 197 -3.73 14.18 6.44
CA VAL A 197 -3.69 14.13 4.98
C VAL A 197 -4.26 12.78 4.55
N ARG A 198 -5.29 12.80 3.72
CA ARG A 198 -5.82 11.61 3.05
C ARG A 198 -5.03 11.37 1.76
N TRP A 199 -4.54 10.14 1.62
CA TRP A 199 -3.85 9.63 0.46
C TRP A 199 -4.69 8.57 -0.23
N HIS A 200 -4.67 8.55 -1.56
CA HIS A 200 -5.22 7.47 -2.38
C HIS A 200 -4.06 6.69 -3.00
N ILE A 201 -4.15 5.37 -2.93
CA ILE A 201 -3.23 4.43 -3.53
C ILE A 201 -4.02 3.61 -4.55
N ARG A 202 -3.62 3.68 -5.81
CA ARG A 202 -4.33 3.06 -6.93
C ARG A 202 -3.39 2.27 -7.82
N PRO A 203 -3.74 1.03 -8.21
CA PRO A 203 -2.94 0.31 -9.19
C PRO A 203 -3.02 0.97 -10.57
N GLN A 204 -1.85 1.15 -11.19
CA GLN A 204 -1.71 1.60 -12.57
C GLN A 204 -1.81 0.38 -13.48
N LEU A 205 -3.04 0.02 -13.86
CA LEU A 205 -3.26 -1.16 -14.70
C LEU A 205 -2.91 -0.97 -16.18
N GLY A 206 -2.72 0.27 -16.63
CA GLY A 206 -2.49 0.56 -18.05
C GLY A 206 -3.60 -0.05 -18.93
N LEU A 207 -3.19 -0.77 -19.98
CA LEU A 207 -4.10 -1.44 -20.92
C LEU A 207 -4.98 -2.53 -20.29
N LEU A 208 -4.66 -3.01 -19.08
CA LEU A 208 -5.50 -4.00 -18.38
C LEU A 208 -6.74 -3.36 -17.74
N ALA A 209 -6.79 -2.04 -17.61
CA ALA A 209 -7.96 -1.34 -17.06
C ALA A 209 -9.23 -1.62 -17.87
N SER A 210 -9.11 -1.76 -19.20
CA SER A 210 -10.25 -2.03 -20.08
C SER A 210 -10.82 -3.44 -19.97
N LEU A 211 -10.14 -4.35 -19.28
CA LEU A 211 -10.62 -5.72 -19.03
C LEU A 211 -11.47 -5.81 -17.76
N LEU A 212 -11.54 -4.74 -16.98
CA LEU A 212 -12.34 -4.70 -15.76
C LEU A 212 -13.75 -4.20 -16.05
N ILE A 213 -14.72 -4.93 -15.53
CA ILE A 213 -16.15 -4.57 -15.59
C ILE A 213 -16.50 -3.56 -14.49
N THR A 214 -15.70 -3.52 -13.42
CA THR A 214 -15.89 -2.68 -12.25
C THR A 214 -14.62 -1.92 -11.90
N ASP A 215 -14.76 -0.74 -11.28
CA ASP A 215 -13.62 0.00 -10.78
C ASP A 215 -12.84 -0.81 -9.73
N ILE A 216 -11.52 -0.63 -9.72
CA ILE A 216 -10.71 -1.18 -8.64
C ILE A 216 -10.99 -0.39 -7.35
N PRO A 217 -11.24 -1.07 -6.22
CA PRO A 217 -11.32 -0.42 -4.93
C PRO A 217 -10.02 0.33 -4.62
N ASP A 218 -10.14 1.64 -4.36
CA ASP A 218 -9.03 2.45 -3.88
C ASP A 218 -8.58 1.98 -2.49
N VAL A 219 -7.27 1.97 -2.25
CA VAL A 219 -6.73 1.99 -0.89
C VAL A 219 -6.58 3.46 -0.47
N ARG A 220 -7.10 3.80 0.69
CA ARG A 220 -7.06 5.15 1.26
C ARG A 220 -6.34 5.10 2.59
N LEU A 221 -5.41 6.03 2.82
CA LEU A 221 -4.66 6.15 4.07
C LEU A 221 -4.82 7.56 4.62
N TRP A 222 -4.94 7.67 5.94
CA TRP A 222 -4.94 8.96 6.65
C TRP A 222 -3.69 9.03 7.51
N ILE A 223 -2.81 9.98 7.17
CA ILE A 223 -1.56 10.22 7.89
C ILE A 223 -1.65 11.59 8.58
N LEU A 224 -1.46 11.59 9.89
CA LEU A 224 -1.25 12.82 10.67
C LEU A 224 0.19 13.30 10.44
N PRO A 225 0.41 14.49 9.86
CA PRO A 225 1.75 15.05 9.72
C PRO A 225 2.30 15.52 11.07
N GLY A 226 3.63 15.67 11.16
CA GLY A 226 4.32 16.16 12.34
C GLY A 226 5.77 15.71 12.36
N GLU A 227 6.48 15.97 13.45
CA GLU A 227 7.86 15.50 13.66
C GLU A 227 7.95 13.96 13.65
N ALA A 228 6.88 13.29 14.08
CA ALA A 228 6.68 11.86 13.98
C ALA A 228 5.31 11.60 13.33
N PRO A 229 5.23 11.41 12.00
CA PRO A 229 3.95 11.22 11.32
C PRO A 229 3.26 9.94 11.79
N ALA A 230 1.95 10.00 12.02
CA ALA A 230 1.19 8.89 12.56
C ALA A 230 0.18 8.36 11.54
N PHE A 231 0.13 7.04 11.40
CA PHE A 231 -0.96 6.36 10.72
C PHE A 231 -2.22 6.44 11.59
N LEU A 232 -3.31 7.00 11.05
CA LEU A 232 -4.58 7.10 11.78
C LEU A 232 -5.64 6.12 11.28
N ARG A 233 -5.62 5.80 9.98
CA ARG A 233 -6.65 4.95 9.35
C ARG A 233 -6.20 4.44 8.00
N ALA A 234 -6.62 3.23 7.64
CA ALA A 234 -6.66 2.74 6.27
C ALA A 234 -8.08 2.31 5.90
N GLU A 235 -8.48 2.50 4.64
CA GLU A 235 -9.67 1.90 4.06
C GLU A 235 -9.31 1.28 2.71
N GLY A 236 -9.61 0.00 2.52
CA GLY A 236 -9.32 -0.71 1.28
C GLY A 236 -9.41 -2.21 1.45
N PRO A 237 -9.20 -2.98 0.37
CA PRO A 237 -9.25 -4.42 0.44
C PRO A 237 -7.91 -5.00 0.92
N LEU A 238 -7.96 -6.14 1.63
CA LEU A 238 -6.77 -6.89 2.04
C LEU A 238 -6.29 -7.90 0.99
N TYR A 239 -7.07 -8.13 -0.05
CA TYR A 239 -6.74 -8.96 -1.20
C TYR A 239 -7.33 -8.36 -2.48
N PHE A 240 -6.87 -8.80 -3.65
CA PHE A 240 -7.31 -8.21 -4.91
C PHE A 240 -8.83 -8.39 -5.10
N MET A 241 -9.54 -7.30 -5.42
CA MET A 241 -11.01 -7.28 -5.57
C MET A 241 -11.81 -7.69 -4.32
N GLY A 242 -11.19 -7.68 -3.14
CA GLY A 242 -11.88 -7.91 -1.88
C GLY A 242 -12.82 -6.78 -1.45
N PRO A 243 -13.60 -7.00 -0.39
CA PRO A 243 -14.42 -5.95 0.23
C PRO A 243 -13.54 -4.84 0.79
N ILE A 244 -14.09 -3.63 0.89
CA ILE A 244 -13.44 -2.51 1.56
C ILE A 244 -13.59 -2.72 3.06
N TRP A 245 -12.47 -2.85 3.76
CA TRP A 245 -12.42 -2.83 5.22
C TRP A 245 -11.68 -1.61 5.72
N ARG A 246 -11.94 -1.25 6.97
CA ARG A 246 -11.29 -0.15 7.67
C ARG A 246 -10.35 -0.68 8.74
N ILE A 247 -9.11 -0.19 8.76
CA ILE A 247 -8.14 -0.46 9.81
C ILE A 247 -7.92 0.81 10.60
N GLU A 248 -8.06 0.71 11.92
CA GLU A 248 -7.78 1.77 12.89
C GLU A 248 -6.68 1.28 13.84
N PRO A 249 -5.69 2.10 14.21
CA PRO A 249 -4.59 1.68 15.10
C PRO A 249 -5.00 1.39 16.55
N TYR A 250 -6.19 1.87 16.97
CA TYR A 250 -6.82 1.68 18.28
C TYR A 250 -8.34 1.62 18.14
#